data_AF-A0A4S4CJF2-F1
#
_entry.id   AF-A0A4S4CJF2-F1
#
_cell.length_a   1.000
_cell.length_b   1.000
_cell.length_c   1.000
_cell.angle_alpha   90.00
_cell.angle_beta   90.00
_cell.angle_gamma   90.00
#
_symmetry.space_group_name_H-M   'P 1'
#
loop_
_entity.id
_entity.type
_entity.pdbx_description
1 polymer ?
#
loop_
_entity_poly.entity_id
_entity_poly.type
_entity_poly.pdbx_seq_one_letter_code
_entity_poly.pdbx_strand_id
1 'polypeptide(L)'
;MPSVLPVNGPDTGVARKTMLALAYILCERRPHGPPSGAAGPGEWEAEARFLLPTPTAFLEALEAAGLADRGHPTDLGVQVSTDILFEDGDIVGQTVVRPEEIHELLPHVDDPTRLRLHAWDAFAKALELDGQDARLVIWFIR
;
A
#
# COMPACT_ATOMS: atom_id res chain seq x y z
N MET A 1 40.54 -41.91 27.31
CA MET A 1 39.57 -40.89 27.76
C MET A 1 39.23 -39.99 26.57
N PRO A 2 37.98 -39.49 26.46
CA PRO A 2 37.21 -39.45 25.21
C PRO A 2 37.37 -38.16 24.39
N SER A 3 37.03 -38.32 23.11
CA SER A 3 36.38 -37.40 22.15
C SER A 3 36.37 -35.91 22.41
N VAL A 4 36.79 -35.13 21.40
CA VAL A 4 36.10 -33.88 21.03
C VAL A 4 36.15 -33.67 19.50
N LEU A 5 35.00 -33.82 18.86
CA LEU A 5 34.55 -33.10 17.66
C LEU A 5 33.07 -32.76 17.93
N PRO A 6 32.45 -31.78 17.26
CA PRO A 6 32.88 -30.42 16.93
C PRO A 6 31.89 -29.38 17.53
N VAL A 7 32.31 -28.13 17.73
CA VAL A 7 31.34 -27.02 17.94
C VAL A 7 31.11 -26.37 16.57
N ASN A 8 30.00 -26.74 15.95
CA ASN A 8 29.39 -25.93 14.90
C ASN A 8 28.92 -24.63 15.56
N GLY A 9 29.54 -23.52 15.17
CA GLY A 9 29.06 -22.19 15.52
C GLY A 9 27.66 -21.97 14.95
N PRO A 10 26.84 -21.13 15.60
CA PRO A 10 25.47 -20.94 15.20
C PRO A 10 25.43 -20.30 13.80
N ASP A 11 24.65 -20.94 12.95
CA ASP A 11 24.11 -20.41 11.71
C ASP A 11 23.40 -19.09 12.04
N THR A 12 24.11 -17.98 12.00
CA THR A 12 23.50 -16.64 12.03
C THR A 12 22.83 -16.46 10.67
N GLY A 13 21.62 -17.01 10.57
CA GLY A 13 20.63 -16.62 9.59
C GLY A 13 20.36 -15.13 9.74
N VAL A 14 21.23 -14.30 9.15
CA VAL A 14 20.87 -12.97 8.72
C VAL A 14 19.80 -13.20 7.67
N ALA A 15 18.54 -13.18 8.10
CA ALA A 15 17.42 -13.05 7.19
C ALA A 15 17.81 -11.93 6.24
N ARG A 16 18.07 -12.27 4.97
CA ARG A 16 18.29 -11.25 3.94
C ARG A 16 17.03 -10.42 3.97
N LYS A 17 17.12 -9.21 4.53
CA LYS A 17 16.04 -8.23 4.50
C LYS A 17 15.72 -8.07 3.03
N THR A 18 14.59 -8.63 2.61
CA THR A 18 14.30 -8.75 1.18
C THR A 18 14.05 -7.35 0.68
N MET A 19 14.93 -6.88 -0.21
CA MET A 19 14.88 -5.53 -0.72
C MET A 19 13.71 -5.46 -1.70
N LEU A 20 12.76 -4.57 -1.45
CA LEU A 20 11.69 -4.29 -2.40
C LEU A 20 12.24 -3.36 -3.48
N ALA A 21 11.95 -3.67 -4.74
CA ALA A 21 12.35 -2.85 -5.87
C ALA A 21 11.54 -1.55 -5.90
N LEU A 22 10.22 -1.65 -5.70
CA LEU A 22 9.29 -0.52 -5.84
C LEU A 22 8.09 -0.64 -4.90
N ALA A 23 7.51 0.52 -4.57
CA ALA A 23 6.18 0.65 -3.99
C ALA A 23 5.28 1.40 -4.98
N TYR A 24 4.09 0.86 -5.20
CA TYR A 24 3.03 1.46 -5.99
C TYR A 24 1.93 1.89 -5.03
N ILE A 25 1.64 3.19 -5.01
CA ILE A 25 0.62 3.78 -4.16
C ILE A 25 -0.23 4.67 -5.06
N LEU A 26 -1.40 4.19 -5.44
CA LEU A 26 -2.30 4.89 -6.35
C LEU A 26 -3.53 5.33 -5.57
N CYS A 27 -3.93 6.58 -5.73
CA CYS A 27 -5.21 7.06 -5.25
C CYS A 27 -6.25 6.78 -6.33
N GLU A 28 -7.26 6.00 -5.96
CA GLU A 28 -8.47 5.88 -6.75
C GLU A 28 -9.56 6.75 -6.15
N ARG A 29 -10.39 7.32 -7.02
CA ARG A 29 -11.63 8.00 -6.64
C ARG A 29 -12.82 7.43 -7.40
N ARG A 30 -14.02 7.58 -6.84
CA ARG A 30 -15.27 7.40 -7.59
C ARG A 30 -16.36 8.34 -7.05
N PRO A 31 -17.34 8.74 -7.87
CA PRO A 31 -18.50 9.47 -7.37
C PRO A 31 -19.32 8.63 -6.36
N HIS A 32 -19.77 9.22 -5.24
CA HIS A 32 -20.63 8.56 -4.25
C HIS A 32 -21.96 8.06 -4.86
N GLY A 33 -22.44 8.78 -5.87
CA GLY A 33 -23.70 8.51 -6.55
C GLY A 33 -23.52 8.42 -8.06
N PRO A 34 -24.48 7.81 -8.76
CA PRO A 34 -24.43 7.73 -10.22
C PRO A 34 -24.36 9.13 -10.84
N PRO A 35 -23.69 9.30 -12.00
CA PRO A 35 -23.98 10.45 -12.84
C PRO A 35 -25.50 10.49 -13.09
N SER A 36 -26.10 11.66 -12.93
CA SER A 36 -27.56 11.87 -12.99
C SER A 36 -28.22 10.99 -14.07
N GLY A 37 -28.83 9.86 -13.65
CA GLY A 37 -29.52 8.92 -14.53
C GLY A 37 -29.05 7.46 -14.54
N ALA A 38 -27.88 7.10 -13.97
CA ALA A 38 -27.45 5.69 -13.87
C ALA A 38 -27.89 5.02 -12.56
N ALA A 39 -27.98 3.69 -12.52
CA ALA A 39 -28.27 2.93 -11.30
C ALA A 39 -26.98 2.30 -10.76
N GLY A 40 -26.35 2.93 -9.76
CA GLY A 40 -25.17 2.41 -9.06
C GLY A 40 -24.12 3.49 -8.72
N PRO A 41 -23.21 3.23 -7.78
CA PRO A 41 -22.04 4.10 -7.57
C PRO A 41 -21.19 4.17 -8.85
N GLY A 42 -20.48 5.28 -9.06
CA GLY A 42 -19.60 5.43 -10.22
C GLY A 42 -18.42 4.45 -10.21
N GLU A 43 -17.73 4.33 -11.34
CA GLU A 43 -16.52 3.49 -11.46
C GLU A 43 -15.32 4.12 -10.75
N TRP A 44 -14.40 3.28 -10.27
CA TRP A 44 -13.14 3.73 -9.72
C TRP A 44 -12.18 4.18 -10.82
N GLU A 45 -11.60 5.35 -10.64
CA GLU A 45 -10.62 5.95 -11.55
C GLU A 45 -9.33 6.27 -10.79
N ALA A 46 -8.18 5.94 -11.39
CA ALA A 46 -6.89 6.36 -10.86
C ALA A 46 -6.73 7.87 -11.04
N GLU A 47 -6.55 8.58 -9.94
CA GLU A 47 -6.47 10.05 -9.93
C GLU A 47 -5.03 10.53 -9.71
N ALA A 48 -4.28 9.86 -8.84
CA ALA A 48 -2.93 10.27 -8.49
C ALA A 48 -2.05 9.08 -8.13
N ARG A 49 -0.74 9.23 -8.32
CA ARG A 49 0.27 8.28 -7.88
C ARG A 49 1.23 8.92 -6.90
N PHE A 50 1.48 8.24 -5.80
CA PHE A 50 2.42 8.65 -4.76
C PHE A 50 3.70 7.84 -4.86
N LEU A 51 4.83 8.53 -4.83
CA LEU A 51 6.15 7.90 -4.84
C LEU A 51 6.73 7.98 -3.44
N LEU A 52 7.13 6.82 -2.91
CA LEU A 52 7.87 6.73 -1.66
C LEU A 52 9.32 6.31 -1.91
N PRO A 53 10.29 6.97 -1.24
CA PRO A 53 11.71 6.68 -1.44
C PRO A 53 12.16 5.37 -0.77
N THR A 54 11.41 4.87 0.22
CA THR A 54 11.79 3.72 1.05
C THR A 54 10.68 2.65 1.09
N PRO A 55 10.46 1.90 -0.02
CA PRO A 55 9.40 0.89 -0.12
C PRO A 55 9.35 -0.10 1.05
N THR A 56 10.51 -0.66 1.45
CA THR A 56 10.58 -1.63 2.55
C THR A 56 10.13 -1.05 3.88
N ALA A 57 10.55 0.18 4.22
CA ALA A 57 10.14 0.82 5.47
C ALA A 57 8.63 1.10 5.50
N PHE A 58 8.04 1.41 4.34
CA PHE A 58 6.61 1.63 4.25
C PHE A 58 5.79 0.33 4.36
N LEU A 59 6.27 -0.78 3.78
CA LEU A 59 5.66 -2.09 4.00
C LEU A 59 5.71 -2.47 5.49
N GLU A 60 6.85 -2.30 6.15
CA GLU A 60 6.97 -2.55 7.60
C GLU A 60 6.00 -1.71 8.43
N ALA A 61 5.76 -0.45 8.02
CA ALA A 61 4.77 0.40 8.67
C ALA A 61 3.32 -0.08 8.46
N LEU A 62 2.98 -0.54 7.25
CA LEU A 62 1.68 -1.15 6.96
C LEU A 62 1.47 -2.43 7.77
N GLU A 63 2.49 -3.27 7.88
CA GLU A 63 2.47 -4.49 8.69
C GLU A 63 2.27 -4.16 10.18
N ALA A 64 3.02 -3.18 10.69
CA ALA A 64 2.91 -2.74 12.09
C ALA A 64 1.54 -2.15 12.43
N ALA A 65 0.90 -1.48 11.47
CA ALA A 65 -0.47 -0.97 11.59
C ALA A 65 -1.55 -2.04 11.36
N GLY A 66 -1.18 -3.27 10.95
CA GLY A 66 -2.15 -4.33 10.61
C GLY A 66 -2.90 -4.09 9.30
N LEU A 67 -2.39 -3.21 8.43
CA LEU A 67 -2.99 -2.84 7.16
C LEU A 67 -2.35 -3.53 5.95
N ALA A 68 -1.25 -4.27 6.13
CA ALA A 68 -0.62 -5.04 5.04
C ALA A 68 -1.38 -6.33 4.70
N ASP A 69 -1.15 -6.86 3.49
CA ASP A 69 -1.60 -8.18 3.01
C ASP A 69 -3.11 -8.46 3.15
N ARG A 70 -3.93 -7.41 3.13
CA ARG A 70 -5.40 -7.52 3.12
C ARG A 70 -5.96 -7.92 1.75
N GLY A 71 -5.11 -7.91 0.73
CA GLY A 71 -5.47 -8.09 -0.66
C GLY A 71 -6.08 -6.83 -1.28
N HIS A 72 -6.22 -6.84 -2.59
CA HIS A 72 -6.99 -5.83 -3.31
C HIS A 72 -8.46 -6.25 -3.44
N PRO A 73 -9.40 -5.31 -3.40
CA PRO A 73 -10.80 -5.59 -3.67
C PRO A 73 -10.99 -5.95 -5.16
N THR A 74 -12.09 -6.60 -5.50
CA THR A 74 -12.38 -7.00 -6.89
C THR A 74 -12.85 -5.84 -7.77
N ASP A 75 -13.17 -4.69 -7.18
CA ASP A 75 -13.70 -3.51 -7.84
C ASP A 75 -12.61 -2.46 -8.10
N LEU A 76 -11.37 -2.86 -8.42
CA LEU A 76 -10.33 -1.91 -8.84
C LEU A 76 -10.71 -1.17 -10.13
N GLY A 77 -10.23 0.05 -10.28
CA GLY A 77 -10.32 0.79 -11.52
C GLY A 77 -9.57 0.08 -12.64
N VAL A 78 -10.02 0.31 -13.88
CA VAL A 78 -9.45 -0.36 -15.07
C VAL A 78 -7.95 -0.09 -15.20
N GLN A 79 -7.51 1.13 -14.93
CA GLN A 79 -6.09 1.48 -14.98
C GLN A 79 -5.27 0.71 -13.94
N VAL A 80 -5.70 0.70 -12.67
CA VAL A 80 -4.95 0.04 -11.58
C VAL A 80 -4.92 -1.47 -11.77
N SER A 81 -6.04 -2.07 -12.16
CA SER A 81 -6.10 -3.50 -12.49
C SER A 81 -5.19 -3.86 -13.66
N THR A 82 -5.11 -3.01 -14.68
CA THR A 82 -4.18 -3.17 -15.80
C THR A 82 -2.73 -3.08 -15.34
N ASP A 83 -2.37 -2.06 -14.56
CA ASP A 83 -1.01 -1.90 -14.03
C ASP A 83 -0.57 -3.16 -13.29
N ILE A 84 -1.39 -3.67 -12.36
CA ILE A 84 -1.12 -4.91 -11.61
C ILE A 84 -0.94 -6.13 -12.51
N LEU A 85 -1.78 -6.30 -13.55
CA LEU A 85 -1.72 -7.45 -14.45
C LEU A 85 -0.45 -7.51 -15.31
N PHE A 86 0.16 -6.35 -15.57
CA PHE A 86 1.36 -6.24 -16.40
C PHE A 86 2.65 -6.07 -15.58
N GLU A 87 2.60 -6.17 -14.25
CA GLU A 87 3.82 -6.20 -13.43
C GLU A 87 4.54 -7.55 -13.58
N ASP A 88 5.81 -7.50 -13.97
CA ASP A 88 6.65 -8.69 -14.23
C ASP A 88 7.29 -9.28 -12.96
N GLY A 89 7.11 -8.66 -11.79
CA GLY A 89 7.73 -9.07 -10.52
C GLY A 89 6.75 -9.68 -9.51
N ASP A 90 7.30 -10.28 -8.46
CA ASP A 90 6.49 -10.87 -7.38
C ASP A 90 5.78 -9.74 -6.61
N ILE A 91 4.45 -9.71 -6.71
CA ILE A 91 3.62 -8.73 -6.00
C ILE A 91 3.41 -9.18 -4.54
N VAL A 92 3.74 -8.31 -3.60
CA VAL A 92 3.57 -8.53 -2.15
C VAL A 92 2.93 -7.32 -1.47
N GLY A 93 2.47 -7.46 -0.23
CA GLY A 93 1.97 -6.34 0.58
C GLY A 93 0.70 -5.70 0.01
N GLN A 94 -0.08 -6.45 -0.77
CA GLN A 94 -1.27 -5.94 -1.45
C GLN A 94 -2.29 -5.49 -0.41
N THR A 95 -2.72 -4.23 -0.51
CA THR A 95 -3.74 -3.69 0.38
C THR A 95 -4.43 -2.48 -0.22
N VAL A 96 -5.54 -2.09 0.40
CA VAL A 96 -6.20 -0.81 0.19
C VAL A 96 -6.20 -0.07 1.51
N VAL A 97 -5.90 1.23 1.53
CA VAL A 97 -5.98 2.08 2.73
C VAL A 97 -6.97 3.21 2.49
N ARG A 98 -7.95 3.36 3.38
CA ARG A 98 -8.96 4.42 3.32
C ARG A 98 -8.56 5.66 4.10
N PRO A 99 -9.19 6.83 3.84
CA PRO A 99 -8.84 8.07 4.52
C PRO A 99 -8.90 7.98 6.04
N GLU A 100 -9.94 7.31 6.53
CA GLU A 100 -10.13 7.06 7.94
C GLU A 100 -9.05 6.17 8.57
N GLU A 101 -8.28 5.39 7.81
CA GLU A 101 -7.27 4.45 8.33
C GLU A 101 -5.86 5.07 8.43
N ILE A 102 -5.62 6.25 7.85
CA ILE A 102 -4.26 6.85 7.85
C ILE A 102 -3.73 7.11 9.24
N HIS A 103 -4.58 7.50 10.17
CA HIS A 103 -4.16 7.79 11.54
C HIS A 103 -3.50 6.58 12.22
N GLU A 104 -3.82 5.36 11.78
CA GLU A 104 -3.21 4.11 12.24
C GLU A 104 -1.78 3.95 11.71
N LEU A 105 -1.45 4.53 10.54
CA LEU A 105 -0.11 4.48 9.93
C LEU A 105 0.86 5.53 10.48
N LEU A 106 0.36 6.71 10.84
CA LEU A 106 1.21 7.85 11.22
C LEU A 106 2.24 7.55 12.34
N PRO A 107 1.93 6.70 13.36
CA PRO A 107 2.90 6.34 14.40
C PRO A 107 4.07 5.46 13.92
N HIS A 108 3.92 4.79 12.78
CA HIS A 108 4.86 3.77 12.29
C HIS A 108 5.78 4.27 11.17
N VAL A 109 5.62 5.52 10.73
CA VAL A 109 6.38 6.10 9.61
C VAL A 109 7.32 7.22 10.05
N ASP A 110 8.38 7.40 9.26
CA ASP A 110 9.30 8.54 9.40
C ASP A 110 8.63 9.89 9.02
N ASP A 111 9.25 11.00 9.40
CA ASP A 111 8.68 12.34 9.18
C ASP A 111 8.42 12.65 7.69
N PRO A 112 9.34 12.33 6.74
CA PRO A 112 9.08 12.56 5.32
C PRO A 112 7.89 11.77 4.78
N THR A 113 7.69 10.52 5.22
CA THR A 113 6.53 9.72 4.81
C THR A 113 5.27 10.23 5.49
N ARG A 114 5.34 10.61 6.77
CA ARG A 114 4.24 11.23 7.51
C ARG A 114 3.69 12.47 6.81
N LEU A 115 4.57 13.35 6.32
CA LEU A 115 4.17 14.54 5.58
C LEU A 115 3.42 14.18 4.28
N ARG A 116 3.85 13.15 3.56
CA ARG A 116 3.18 12.67 2.34
C ARG A 116 1.82 12.06 2.64
N LEU A 117 1.70 11.28 3.73
CA LEU A 117 0.43 10.71 4.17
C LEU A 117 -0.55 11.82 4.59
N HIS A 118 -0.09 12.88 5.25
CA HIS A 118 -0.93 14.04 5.54
C HIS A 118 -1.37 14.78 4.27
N ALA A 119 -0.49 14.95 3.29
CA ALA A 119 -0.85 15.55 2.01
C ALA A 119 -1.91 14.71 1.28
N TRP A 120 -1.78 13.39 1.31
CA TRP A 120 -2.79 12.49 0.78
C TRP A 120 -4.11 12.57 1.55
N ASP A 121 -4.09 12.57 2.89
CA ASP A 121 -5.31 12.65 3.72
C ASP A 121 -6.07 13.96 3.45
N ALA A 122 -5.35 15.08 3.31
CA ALA A 122 -5.95 16.35 2.91
C ALA A 122 -6.56 16.30 1.50
N PHE A 123 -5.90 15.62 0.55
CA PHE A 123 -6.40 15.43 -0.81
C PHE A 123 -7.66 14.56 -0.83
N ALA A 124 -7.66 13.43 -0.12
CA ALA A 124 -8.81 12.55 -0.01
C ALA A 124 -10.03 13.25 0.62
N LYS A 125 -9.81 14.03 1.67
CA LYS A 125 -10.87 14.87 2.27
C LYS A 125 -11.44 15.89 1.30
N ALA A 126 -10.62 16.47 0.43
CA ALA A 126 -11.11 17.38 -0.61
C ALA A 126 -12.00 16.66 -1.63
N LEU A 127 -11.65 15.43 -2.01
CA LEU A 127 -12.48 14.57 -2.86
C LEU A 127 -13.81 14.21 -2.19
N GLU A 128 -13.78 13.82 -0.91
CA GLU A 128 -14.99 13.51 -0.13
C GLU A 128 -15.95 14.70 -0.05
N LEU A 129 -15.41 15.91 0.16
CA LEU A 129 -16.18 17.15 0.15
C LEU A 129 -16.82 17.46 -1.21
N ASP A 130 -16.21 17.02 -2.31
CA ASP A 130 -16.74 17.12 -3.67
C ASP A 130 -17.66 15.93 -4.05
N GLY A 131 -18.03 15.12 -3.07
CA GLY A 131 -18.93 14.00 -3.30
C GLY A 131 -18.25 12.82 -4.01
N GLN A 132 -16.95 12.61 -3.80
CA GLN A 132 -16.21 11.44 -4.28
C GLN A 132 -15.73 10.56 -3.11
N ASP A 133 -15.86 9.24 -3.22
CA ASP A 133 -15.10 8.29 -2.40
C ASP A 133 -13.63 8.33 -2.84
N ALA A 134 -12.69 8.12 -1.91
CA ALA A 134 -11.26 7.99 -2.20
C ALA A 134 -10.63 6.80 -1.47
N ARG A 135 -9.63 6.16 -2.08
CA ARG A 135 -8.83 5.10 -1.45
C ARG A 135 -7.41 5.04 -2.01
N LEU A 136 -6.45 4.62 -1.20
CA LEU A 136 -5.14 4.18 -1.71
C LEU A 136 -5.19 2.70 -2.06
N VAL A 137 -4.77 2.34 -3.27
CA VAL A 137 -4.43 0.98 -3.66
C VAL A 137 -2.91 0.85 -3.62
N ILE A 138 -2.42 -0.12 -2.85
CA ILE A 138 -1.00 -0.25 -2.54
C ILE A 138 -0.53 -1.66 -2.87
N TRP A 139 0.61 -1.76 -3.55
CA TRP A 139 1.34 -3.02 -3.71
C TRP A 139 2.83 -2.77 -3.86
N PHE A 140 3.62 -3.82 -3.67
CA PHE A 140 5.06 -3.76 -3.73
C PHE A 140 5.59 -4.82 -4.70
N ILE A 141 6.68 -4.49 -5.38
CA ILE A 141 7.39 -5.40 -6.27
C ILE A 141 8.69 -5.83 -5.61
N ARG A 142 8.91 -7.14 -5.55
CA ARG A 142 10.13 -7.77 -5.07
C ARG A 142 11.08 -8.12 -6.21
#